data_AF-A0A523ZJ41-F1
#
_entry.id   AF-A0A523ZJ41-F1
#
_cell.length_a   1.000
_cell.length_b   1.000
_cell.length_c   1.000
_cell.angle_alpha   90.00
_cell.angle_beta   90.00
_cell.angle_gamma   90.00
#
_symmetry.space_group_name_H-M   'P 1'
#
loop_
_entity.id
_entity.type
_entity.pdbx_description
1 polymer ?
#
loop_
_entity_poly.entity_id
_entity_poly.type
_entity_poly.pdbx_seq_one_letter_code
_entity_poly.pdbx_strand_id
1 'polypeptide(L)'
;MWIAAITVLAFLVDSWPGFAWFVQSDDEGYIEWLYWFDQGDFYKFTFGEPSSYVNLYQGGANAYVMDTWAIIDIRISGSNYNLYQDGNFKSSYSRSDLSGGGIGLEQWDGGPSEYDWILVRKYADPEPSASVGAEEAYSPSTIASSVYDTSEVNAGWDLLGWDETLPSGTDITFEVRASDAIFLKDDATPAWQDASVLPSGRYQQWRATLTTTDSDDTPVLHEVWDLYSW
;
A
#
# COMPACT_ATOMS: atom_id res chain seq x y z
N MET A 1 -24.20 -1.66 -13.23
CA MET A 1 -23.50 -0.36 -13.40
C MET A 1 -22.06 -0.66 -13.72
N TRP A 2 -21.60 -0.33 -14.93
CA TRP A 2 -20.24 -0.63 -15.37
C TRP A 2 -19.29 0.46 -14.86
N ILE A 3 -18.15 0.03 -14.31
CA ILE A 3 -17.09 0.93 -13.86
C ILE A 3 -15.77 0.30 -14.30
N ALA A 4 -15.13 0.92 -15.28
CA ALA A 4 -13.93 0.40 -15.91
C ALA A 4 -12.99 1.55 -16.31
N ALA A 5 -11.70 1.24 -16.33
CA ALA A 5 -10.68 2.08 -16.94
C ALA A 5 -9.97 1.25 -18.01
N ILE A 6 -9.84 1.85 -19.18
CA ILE A 6 -9.11 1.31 -20.32
C ILE A 6 -7.93 2.24 -20.55
N THR A 7 -6.72 1.68 -20.52
CA THR A 7 -5.48 2.42 -20.75
C THR A 7 -4.79 1.78 -21.93
N VAL A 8 -4.37 2.61 -22.90
CA VAL A 8 -3.67 2.16 -24.11
C VAL A 8 -2.48 3.07 -24.36
N LEU A 9 -1.31 2.48 -24.58
CA LEU A 9 -0.18 3.21 -25.16
C LEU A 9 -0.39 3.25 -26.67
N ALA A 10 -0.54 4.44 -27.25
CA ALA A 10 -0.87 4.59 -28.67
C ALA A 10 0.06 5.59 -29.37
N PHE A 11 0.48 5.25 -30.58
CA PHE A 11 1.05 6.17 -31.55
C PHE A 11 -0.02 6.47 -32.59
N LEU A 12 -0.67 7.61 -32.46
CA LEU A 12 -1.78 8.02 -33.31
C LEU A 12 -1.24 8.81 -34.50
N VAL A 13 -1.56 8.39 -35.72
CA VAL A 13 -1.20 9.12 -36.94
C VAL A 13 -2.34 10.05 -37.40
N ASP A 14 -2.00 11.08 -38.18
CA ASP A 14 -2.88 12.19 -38.58
C ASP A 14 -4.04 11.84 -39.56
N SER A 15 -4.54 10.61 -39.52
CA SER A 15 -5.44 10.09 -40.56
C SER A 15 -6.58 9.24 -40.02
N TRP A 16 -7.30 9.73 -39.01
CA TRP A 16 -8.54 9.12 -38.50
C TRP A 16 -8.34 7.82 -37.71
N PRO A 17 -7.54 7.85 -36.63
CA PRO A 17 -7.59 6.79 -35.63
C PRO A 17 -8.88 6.89 -34.80
N GLY A 18 -9.36 5.74 -34.34
CA GLY A 18 -10.56 5.65 -33.52
C GLY A 18 -10.43 4.62 -32.40
N PHE A 19 -11.14 4.90 -31.31
CA PHE A 19 -11.38 3.95 -30.23
C PHE A 19 -12.86 3.58 -30.26
N ALA A 20 -13.14 2.30 -30.44
CA ALA A 20 -14.50 1.77 -30.42
C ALA A 20 -14.77 1.08 -29.09
N TRP A 21 -15.98 1.24 -28.57
CA TRP A 21 -16.42 0.56 -27.36
C TRP A 21 -17.91 0.27 -27.42
N PHE A 22 -18.35 -0.67 -26.59
CA PHE A 22 -19.71 -1.22 -26.65
C PHE A 22 -20.08 -1.74 -28.04
N VAL A 23 -19.13 -2.37 -28.74
CA VAL A 23 -19.41 -3.08 -29.99
C VAL A 23 -20.30 -4.28 -29.64
N GLN A 24 -21.53 -4.28 -30.13
CA GLN A 24 -22.51 -5.35 -29.97
C GLN A 24 -22.50 -6.29 -31.18
N SER A 25 -23.11 -7.46 -31.03
CA SER A 25 -23.13 -8.51 -32.06
C SER A 25 -24.07 -8.21 -33.25
N ASP A 26 -24.94 -7.23 -33.10
CA ASP A 26 -25.89 -6.75 -34.09
C ASP A 26 -25.35 -5.54 -34.86
N ASP A 27 -24.02 -5.40 -34.92
CA ASP A 27 -23.38 -4.34 -35.69
C ASP A 27 -23.64 -2.93 -35.07
N GLU A 28 -24.22 -2.80 -33.87
CA GLU A 28 -24.30 -1.50 -33.18
C GLU A 28 -23.08 -1.24 -32.29
N GLY A 29 -22.40 -0.10 -32.47
CA GLY A 29 -21.24 0.29 -31.67
C GLY A 29 -21.22 1.78 -31.29
N TYR A 30 -20.35 2.16 -30.36
CA TYR A 30 -20.04 3.56 -30.10
C TYR A 30 -18.57 3.77 -30.40
N ILE A 31 -18.25 4.82 -31.15
CA ILE A 31 -16.89 5.03 -31.63
C ILE A 31 -16.51 6.46 -31.35
N GLU A 32 -15.46 6.67 -30.56
CA GLU A 32 -14.77 7.95 -30.56
C GLU A 32 -13.81 7.99 -31.72
N TRP A 33 -14.11 8.92 -32.61
CA TRP A 33 -13.27 9.25 -33.74
C TRP A 33 -12.37 10.41 -33.35
N LEU A 34 -11.07 10.23 -33.55
CA LEU A 34 -10.11 11.32 -33.42
C LEU A 34 -10.01 12.00 -34.78
N TYR A 35 -11.09 12.69 -35.16
CA TYR A 35 -11.23 13.34 -36.45
C TYR A 35 -10.22 14.48 -36.60
N TRP A 36 -9.51 14.53 -37.74
CA TRP A 36 -8.64 15.64 -38.09
C TRP A 36 -9.45 16.89 -38.43
N PHE A 37 -9.80 17.67 -37.42
CA PHE A 37 -9.92 19.13 -37.41
C PHE A 37 -10.09 19.54 -35.94
N ASP A 38 -9.03 19.87 -35.19
CA ASP A 38 -9.01 20.69 -33.95
C ASP A 38 -10.16 20.58 -32.89
N GLN A 39 -11.05 19.58 -32.93
CA GLN A 39 -12.38 19.65 -32.28
C GLN A 39 -12.81 18.43 -31.46
N GLY A 40 -12.06 17.31 -31.47
CA GLY A 40 -12.29 16.21 -30.52
C GLY A 40 -13.74 15.71 -30.50
N ASP A 41 -14.30 15.42 -31.67
CA ASP A 41 -15.72 15.12 -31.84
C ASP A 41 -16.06 13.66 -31.48
N PHE A 42 -17.25 13.45 -30.88
CA PHE A 42 -17.73 12.12 -30.49
C PHE A 42 -18.97 11.70 -31.29
N TYR A 43 -18.98 10.49 -31.86
CA TYR A 43 -20.05 10.00 -32.73
C TYR A 43 -20.65 8.67 -32.23
N LYS A 44 -21.95 8.50 -32.42
CA LYS A 44 -22.55 7.16 -32.47
C LYS A 44 -22.41 6.63 -33.88
N PHE A 45 -21.96 5.39 -34.02
CA PHE A 45 -21.95 4.68 -35.29
C PHE A 45 -22.78 3.40 -35.21
N THR A 46 -23.86 3.35 -35.99
CA THR A 46 -24.64 2.11 -36.14
C THR A 46 -24.15 1.40 -37.40
N PHE A 47 -23.46 0.25 -37.29
CA PHE A 47 -23.28 -0.64 -38.44
C PHE A 47 -24.64 -1.31 -38.73
N GLY A 48 -24.98 -1.44 -40.01
CA GLY A 48 -26.29 -1.90 -40.49
C GLY A 48 -26.90 -0.90 -41.47
N GLU A 49 -27.34 -1.41 -42.62
CA GLU A 49 -27.84 -0.58 -43.73
C GLU A 49 -29.20 0.09 -43.39
N PRO A 50 -29.32 1.42 -43.54
CA PRO A 50 -28.26 2.36 -43.93
C PRO A 50 -27.45 2.82 -42.71
N SER A 51 -26.13 2.74 -42.83
CA SER A 51 -25.20 3.25 -41.81
C SER A 51 -25.53 4.70 -41.48
N SER A 52 -25.77 5.01 -40.21
CA SER A 52 -26.10 6.36 -39.77
C SER A 52 -25.11 6.85 -38.72
N TYR A 53 -24.63 8.09 -38.91
CA TYR A 53 -23.76 8.80 -37.99
C TYR A 53 -24.59 9.80 -37.21
N VAL A 54 -24.53 9.73 -35.88
CA VAL A 54 -25.13 10.74 -35.02
C VAL A 54 -24.01 11.38 -34.22
N ASN A 55 -23.76 12.67 -34.45
CA ASN A 55 -22.83 13.42 -33.60
C ASN A 55 -23.44 13.52 -32.20
N LEU A 56 -22.69 13.07 -31.21
CA LEU A 56 -23.09 13.08 -29.81
C LEU A 56 -22.44 14.25 -29.05
N TYR A 57 -21.31 14.76 -29.55
CA TYR A 57 -20.62 15.94 -29.02
C TYR A 57 -19.69 16.57 -30.07
N GLN A 58 -19.61 17.91 -30.07
CA GLN A 58 -18.66 18.73 -30.85
C GLN A 58 -18.04 19.77 -29.91
N GLY A 59 -16.71 19.76 -29.72
CA GLY A 59 -16.10 20.60 -28.67
C GLY A 59 -14.61 20.87 -28.81
N GLY A 60 -14.28 22.02 -29.41
CA GLY A 60 -12.91 22.53 -29.54
C GLY A 60 -12.27 23.05 -28.26
N ALA A 61 -10.95 22.77 -28.16
CA ALA A 61 -9.86 23.34 -27.34
C ALA A 61 -8.87 22.27 -26.82
N ASN A 62 -9.26 20.98 -26.81
CA ASN A 62 -8.45 19.88 -26.28
C ASN A 62 -8.08 18.87 -27.36
N ALA A 63 -7.44 19.32 -28.45
CA ALA A 63 -6.98 18.44 -29.52
C ALA A 63 -6.01 17.36 -28.99
N TYR A 64 -6.05 16.17 -29.58
CA TYR A 64 -5.06 15.13 -29.30
C TYR A 64 -3.72 15.51 -29.94
N VAL A 65 -2.63 15.18 -29.25
CA VAL A 65 -1.27 15.27 -29.81
C VAL A 65 -1.04 14.03 -30.66
N MET A 66 -0.77 14.21 -31.95
CA MET A 66 -0.52 13.14 -32.92
C MET A 66 0.98 12.95 -33.16
N ASP A 67 1.33 11.90 -33.91
CA ASP A 67 2.69 11.56 -34.34
C ASP A 67 3.70 11.41 -33.18
N THR A 68 3.18 11.00 -32.02
CA THR A 68 3.96 10.67 -30.82
C THR A 68 3.27 9.56 -30.05
N TRP A 69 4.07 8.79 -29.31
CA TRP A 69 3.54 7.87 -28.31
C TRP A 69 2.89 8.66 -27.17
N ALA A 70 1.67 8.28 -26.81
CA ALA A 70 0.91 8.86 -25.71
C ALA A 70 0.08 7.79 -25.01
N ILE A 71 -0.21 8.01 -23.73
CA ILE A 71 -1.15 7.19 -22.97
C ILE A 71 -2.56 7.73 -23.21
N ILE A 72 -3.42 6.90 -23.77
CA ILE A 72 -4.85 7.16 -23.91
C ILE A 72 -5.60 6.44 -22.80
N ASP A 73 -6.32 7.21 -21.97
CA ASP A 73 -7.13 6.69 -20.88
C ASP A 73 -8.61 6.96 -21.12
N ILE A 74 -9.43 5.92 -21.01
CA ILE A 74 -10.89 5.99 -21.01
C ILE A 74 -11.37 5.56 -19.63
N ARG A 75 -12.04 6.48 -18.92
CA ARG A 75 -12.57 6.24 -17.57
C ARG A 75 -14.09 6.23 -17.61
N ILE A 76 -14.66 5.10 -17.26
CA ILE A 76 -16.10 4.83 -17.26
C ILE A 76 -16.58 4.75 -15.82
N SER A 77 -17.51 5.65 -15.46
CA SER A 77 -18.13 5.69 -14.14
C SER A 77 -19.65 5.85 -14.26
N GLY A 78 -20.36 4.72 -14.17
CA GLY A 78 -21.81 4.69 -14.36
C GLY A 78 -22.19 5.03 -15.79
N SER A 79 -22.86 6.16 -15.97
CA SER A 79 -23.25 6.68 -17.29
C SER A 79 -22.24 7.65 -17.88
N ASN A 80 -21.15 7.97 -17.17
CA ASN A 80 -20.19 8.98 -17.59
C ASN A 80 -18.93 8.34 -18.16
N TYR A 81 -18.44 8.95 -19.24
CA TYR A 81 -17.29 8.51 -20.00
C TYR A 81 -16.37 9.72 -20.14
N ASN A 82 -15.15 9.59 -19.65
CA ASN A 82 -14.15 10.65 -19.68
C ASN A 82 -12.89 10.14 -20.34
N LEU A 83 -12.30 10.95 -21.21
CA LEU A 83 -11.10 10.59 -21.96
C LEU A 83 -9.96 11.52 -21.64
N TYR A 84 -8.75 10.95 -21.64
CA TYR A 84 -7.52 11.65 -21.32
C TYR A 84 -6.39 11.21 -22.26
N GLN A 85 -5.47 12.14 -22.54
CA GLN A 85 -4.17 11.84 -23.14
C GLN A 85 -3.08 12.30 -22.17
N ASP A 86 -2.20 11.39 -21.77
CA ASP A 86 -1.12 11.63 -20.79
C ASP A 86 -1.66 12.30 -19.51
N GLY A 87 -2.83 11.83 -19.05
CA GLY A 87 -3.54 12.37 -17.89
C GLY A 87 -4.27 13.71 -18.11
N ASN A 88 -4.12 14.35 -19.28
CA ASN A 88 -4.83 15.58 -19.61
C ASN A 88 -6.22 15.26 -20.18
N PHE A 89 -7.25 15.87 -19.60
CA PHE A 89 -8.64 15.69 -20.05
C PHE A 89 -8.81 16.13 -21.51
N LYS A 90 -9.48 15.29 -22.31
CA LYS A 90 -9.79 15.54 -23.72
C LYS A 90 -11.27 15.81 -23.93
N SER A 91 -12.09 14.85 -23.55
CA SER A 91 -13.52 14.85 -23.84
C SER A 91 -14.30 14.09 -22.76
N SER A 92 -15.61 14.37 -22.69
CA SER A 92 -16.53 13.56 -21.93
C SER A 92 -17.92 13.54 -22.53
N TYR A 93 -18.67 12.49 -22.23
CA TYR A 93 -20.08 12.39 -22.57
C TYR A 93 -20.81 11.49 -21.57
N SER A 94 -22.15 11.60 -21.55
CA SER A 94 -23.00 10.82 -20.65
C SER A 94 -24.04 10.01 -21.43
N ARG A 95 -24.14 8.70 -21.14
CA ARG A 95 -25.11 7.77 -21.73
C ARG A 95 -25.55 6.72 -20.72
N SER A 96 -26.86 6.61 -20.52
CA SER A 96 -27.48 5.67 -19.57
C SER A 96 -27.94 4.35 -20.21
N ASP A 97 -27.91 4.27 -21.53
CA ASP A 97 -28.38 3.13 -22.32
C ASP A 97 -27.28 2.11 -22.65
N LEU A 98 -26.05 2.34 -22.19
CA LEU A 98 -24.89 1.49 -22.47
C LEU A 98 -24.74 0.42 -21.39
N SER A 99 -24.69 -0.85 -21.79
CA SER A 99 -24.66 -2.00 -20.87
C SER A 99 -23.59 -3.04 -21.22
N GLY A 100 -22.33 -2.62 -21.28
CA GLY A 100 -21.21 -3.54 -21.58
C GLY A 100 -21.14 -3.94 -23.06
N GLY A 101 -19.98 -4.44 -23.50
CA GLY A 101 -19.73 -4.81 -24.89
C GLY A 101 -18.24 -4.89 -25.21
N GLY A 102 -17.92 -5.11 -26.49
CA GLY A 102 -16.52 -5.21 -26.95
C GLY A 102 -15.79 -3.87 -26.92
N ILE A 103 -14.46 -3.94 -26.87
CA ILE A 103 -13.53 -2.82 -27.09
C ILE A 103 -12.85 -3.08 -28.43
N GLY A 104 -12.72 -2.04 -29.25
CA GLY A 104 -12.10 -2.09 -30.57
C GLY A 104 -11.12 -0.93 -30.77
N LEU A 105 -10.14 -1.18 -31.64
CA LEU A 105 -9.20 -0.20 -32.14
C LEU A 105 -9.44 -0.09 -33.65
N GLU A 106 -9.54 1.13 -34.17
CA GLU A 106 -9.92 1.37 -35.55
C GLU A 106 -8.99 2.37 -36.23
N GLN A 107 -8.81 2.16 -37.54
CA GLN A 107 -8.17 3.10 -38.45
C GLN A 107 -8.95 3.12 -39.76
N TRP A 108 -9.40 4.29 -40.19
CA TRP A 108 -10.15 4.41 -41.45
C TRP A 108 -9.25 4.64 -42.66
N ASP A 109 -8.28 5.55 -42.57
CA ASP A 109 -7.37 5.89 -43.67
C ASP A 109 -5.98 6.27 -43.16
N GLY A 110 -5.00 6.47 -44.05
CA GLY A 110 -3.65 7.01 -43.80
C GLY A 110 -2.80 6.35 -42.70
N GLY A 111 -3.22 5.18 -42.22
CA GLY A 111 -2.58 4.42 -41.15
C GLY A 111 -1.23 3.80 -41.52
N PRO A 112 -0.71 2.93 -40.63
CA PRO A 112 -1.34 2.48 -39.39
C PRO A 112 -0.95 3.31 -38.16
N SER A 113 -1.92 3.58 -37.28
CA SER A 113 -1.63 3.88 -35.87
C SER A 113 -1.10 2.63 -35.18
N GLU A 114 -0.22 2.81 -34.19
CA GLU A 114 0.36 1.71 -33.41
C GLU A 114 -0.21 1.69 -32.00
N TYR A 115 -0.38 0.49 -31.43
CA TYR A 115 -0.97 0.31 -30.11
C TYR A 115 -0.19 -0.74 -29.33
N ASP A 116 0.10 -0.44 -28.07
CA ASP A 116 0.73 -1.33 -27.11
C ASP A 116 0.08 -1.13 -25.73
N TRP A 117 0.41 -2.02 -24.78
CA TRP A 117 0.00 -1.92 -23.36
C TRP A 117 -1.50 -1.65 -23.17
N ILE A 118 -2.33 -2.46 -23.82
CA ILE A 118 -3.78 -2.39 -23.67
C ILE A 118 -4.16 -3.03 -22.33
N LEU A 119 -4.52 -2.19 -21.36
CA LEU A 119 -4.91 -2.61 -20.01
C LEU A 119 -6.39 -2.30 -19.79
N VAL A 120 -7.11 -3.27 -19.22
CA VAL A 120 -8.50 -3.09 -18.78
C VAL A 120 -8.59 -3.46 -17.31
N ARG A 121 -9.09 -2.53 -16.49
CA ARG A 121 -9.29 -2.76 -15.05
C ARG A 121 -10.63 -2.22 -14.58
N LYS A 122 -11.07 -2.73 -13.42
CA LYS A 122 -12.15 -2.08 -12.67
C LYS A 122 -11.69 -0.69 -12.23
N TYR A 123 -12.55 0.29 -12.40
CA TYR A 123 -12.29 1.68 -11.99
C TYR A 123 -13.11 2.04 -10.77
N ALA A 124 -12.64 3.02 -10.02
CA ALA A 124 -13.37 3.70 -8.96
C ALA A 124 -12.98 5.18 -9.05
N ASP A 125 -13.94 6.06 -8.82
CA ASP A 125 -13.72 7.51 -8.83
C ASP A 125 -13.95 8.07 -7.42
N PRO A 126 -12.93 8.66 -6.77
CA PRO A 126 -11.54 8.82 -7.24
C PRO A 126 -10.74 7.49 -7.24
N GLU A 127 -9.59 7.49 -7.92
CA GLU A 127 -8.69 6.32 -7.91
C GLU A 127 -8.25 5.95 -6.48
N PRO A 128 -8.12 4.65 -6.15
CA PRO A 128 -7.61 4.23 -4.86
C PRO A 128 -6.18 4.75 -4.67
N SER A 129 -5.95 5.47 -3.58
CA SER A 129 -4.61 5.81 -3.12
C SER A 129 -4.26 4.96 -1.90
N ALA A 130 -2.99 4.61 -1.80
CA ALA A 130 -2.41 4.00 -0.61
C ALA A 130 -1.25 4.88 -0.14
N SER A 131 -1.07 4.97 1.17
CA SER A 131 0.13 5.53 1.77
C SER A 131 0.80 4.43 2.58
N VAL A 132 2.12 4.38 2.53
CA VAL A 132 2.90 3.56 3.46
C VAL A 132 3.00 4.37 4.75
N GLY A 133 2.66 3.74 5.88
CA GLY A 133 2.81 4.34 7.20
C GLY A 133 4.28 4.57 7.58
N ALA A 134 4.51 5.19 8.73
CA ALA A 134 5.86 5.30 9.30
C ALA A 134 6.39 3.92 9.73
N GLU A 135 7.71 3.75 9.67
CA GLU A 135 8.40 2.61 10.28
C GLU A 135 8.22 2.62 11.80
N GLU A 136 8.14 1.45 12.44
CA GLU A 136 8.04 1.37 13.90
C GLU A 136 9.38 1.73 14.57
N ALA A 137 9.31 2.53 15.63
CA ALA A 137 10.48 2.93 16.41
C ALA A 137 10.89 1.84 17.42
N TYR A 138 12.20 1.68 17.62
CA TYR A 138 12.76 0.72 18.59
C TYR A 138 12.28 1.03 20.02
N SER A 139 11.71 0.02 20.68
CA SER A 139 11.34 0.09 22.10
C SER A 139 12.17 -0.93 22.90
N PRO A 140 12.81 -0.52 24.00
CA PRO A 140 13.44 -1.44 24.95
C PRO A 140 12.45 -2.53 25.36
N SER A 141 12.92 -3.77 25.43
CA SER A 141 12.14 -4.92 25.90
C SER A 141 12.66 -5.40 27.24
N THR A 142 11.79 -5.95 28.09
CA THR A 142 12.19 -6.45 29.41
C THR A 142 11.88 -7.92 29.60
N ILE A 143 12.75 -8.63 30.31
CA ILE A 143 12.59 -10.03 30.70
C ILE A 143 12.80 -10.11 32.21
N ALA A 144 11.79 -10.55 32.95
CA ALA A 144 11.89 -10.73 34.40
C ALA A 144 11.85 -12.20 34.79
N SER A 145 12.65 -12.57 35.78
CA SER A 145 12.62 -13.90 36.41
C SER A 145 11.29 -14.16 37.12
N SER A 146 11.06 -15.41 37.51
CA SER A 146 10.11 -15.70 38.58
C SER A 146 10.65 -15.16 39.91
N VAL A 147 9.76 -14.93 40.88
CA VAL A 147 10.17 -14.63 42.25
C VAL A 147 10.67 -15.91 42.90
N TYR A 148 11.94 -15.93 43.30
CA TYR A 148 12.56 -17.02 44.03
C TYR A 148 12.28 -16.88 45.53
N ASP A 149 11.88 -17.96 46.20
CA ASP A 149 11.68 -18.01 47.65
C ASP A 149 12.84 -18.81 48.27
N THR A 150 13.75 -18.12 48.94
CA THR A 150 14.92 -18.70 49.62
C THR A 150 14.55 -19.50 50.88
N SER A 151 13.29 -19.43 51.33
CA SER A 151 12.77 -19.94 52.61
C SER A 151 13.32 -19.31 53.89
N GLU A 152 14.32 -18.43 53.79
CA GLU A 152 14.99 -17.79 54.93
C GLU A 152 14.71 -16.29 54.98
N VAL A 153 14.40 -15.78 56.17
CA VAL A 153 14.21 -14.32 56.38
C VAL A 153 15.56 -13.63 56.31
N ASN A 154 15.62 -12.49 55.62
CA ASN A 154 16.82 -11.69 55.44
C ASN A 154 17.97 -12.44 54.74
N ALA A 155 17.64 -13.39 53.85
CA ALA A 155 18.62 -14.09 53.03
C ALA A 155 19.44 -13.09 52.18
N GLY A 156 20.76 -13.23 52.19
CA GLY A 156 21.66 -12.37 51.41
C GLY A 156 21.66 -12.76 49.95
N TRP A 157 21.59 -11.78 49.04
CA TRP A 157 21.85 -12.00 47.61
C TRP A 157 23.32 -11.67 47.35
N ASP A 158 24.13 -12.70 47.17
CA ASP A 158 25.59 -12.58 47.15
C ASP A 158 26.15 -12.31 45.75
N LEU A 159 25.49 -12.88 44.73
CA LEU A 159 25.90 -12.76 43.34
C LEU A 159 24.70 -12.75 42.39
N LEU A 160 24.78 -11.88 41.40
CA LEU A 160 24.03 -12.00 40.14
C LEU A 160 25.06 -12.03 39.00
N GLY A 161 25.01 -13.05 38.16
CA GLY A 161 25.82 -13.16 36.96
C GLY A 161 25.00 -13.64 35.77
N TRP A 162 25.48 -13.35 34.56
CA TRP A 162 24.79 -13.69 33.33
C TRP A 162 25.77 -13.88 32.16
N ASP A 163 25.30 -14.54 31.12
CA ASP A 163 25.99 -14.70 29.84
C ASP A 163 25.19 -14.02 28.73
N GLU A 164 25.90 -13.25 27.89
CA GLU A 164 25.28 -12.40 26.88
C GLU A 164 26.07 -12.33 25.57
N THR A 165 25.35 -12.06 24.49
CA THR A 165 25.93 -11.67 23.20
C THR A 165 25.41 -10.30 22.82
N LEU A 166 26.33 -9.35 22.67
CA LEU A 166 26.05 -7.97 22.34
C LEU A 166 26.61 -7.63 20.95
N PRO A 167 25.79 -7.69 19.88
CA PRO A 167 26.10 -7.02 18.63
C PRO A 167 26.32 -5.50 18.84
N SER A 168 26.88 -4.85 17.82
CA SER A 168 27.19 -3.42 17.90
C SER A 168 25.93 -2.60 18.12
N GLY A 169 25.95 -1.66 19.09
CA GLY A 169 24.79 -0.81 19.38
C GLY A 169 23.68 -1.50 20.19
N THR A 170 23.95 -2.68 20.74
CA THR A 170 23.05 -3.37 21.67
C THR A 170 23.59 -3.34 23.11
N ASP A 171 22.69 -3.43 24.09
CA ASP A 171 23.06 -3.50 25.51
C ASP A 171 22.00 -4.28 26.32
N ILE A 172 22.44 -4.90 27.42
CA ILE A 172 21.57 -5.55 28.41
C ILE A 172 21.92 -5.01 29.80
N THR A 173 20.92 -4.45 30.48
CA THR A 173 21.07 -3.97 31.86
C THR A 173 20.18 -4.76 32.83
N PHE A 174 20.60 -4.87 34.09
CA PHE A 174 19.88 -5.62 35.11
C PHE A 174 19.43 -4.74 36.28
N GLU A 175 18.23 -5.04 36.76
CA GLU A 175 17.69 -4.56 38.01
C GLU A 175 17.27 -5.75 38.87
N VAL A 176 17.34 -5.57 40.19
CA VAL A 176 17.02 -6.57 41.19
C VAL A 176 16.03 -6.02 42.21
N ARG A 177 15.36 -6.90 42.93
CA ARG A 177 14.56 -6.55 44.10
C ARG A 177 14.43 -7.73 45.05
N ALA A 178 14.32 -7.44 46.33
CA ALA A 178 14.07 -8.44 47.36
C ALA A 178 13.19 -7.92 48.50
N SER A 179 12.53 -8.83 49.21
CA SER A 179 11.68 -8.52 50.37
C SER A 179 11.47 -9.78 51.23
N ASP A 180 11.33 -9.60 52.54
CA ASP A 180 10.89 -10.68 53.44
C ASP A 180 9.38 -10.94 53.41
N ALA A 181 8.60 -9.95 52.97
CA ALA A 181 7.19 -10.11 52.65
C ALA A 181 7.02 -10.65 51.23
N ILE A 182 6.06 -11.56 51.05
CA ILE A 182 5.72 -12.15 49.75
C ILE A 182 5.30 -11.08 48.74
N PHE A 183 5.80 -11.21 47.51
CA PHE A 183 5.37 -10.43 46.35
C PHE A 183 5.33 -11.32 45.10
N LEU A 184 4.50 -10.93 44.13
CA LEU A 184 4.35 -11.61 42.85
C LEU A 184 5.23 -10.98 41.77
N LYS A 185 5.42 -11.72 40.67
CA LYS A 185 6.29 -11.37 39.55
C LYS A 185 6.09 -9.95 39.02
N ASP A 186 4.83 -9.50 38.96
CA ASP A 186 4.43 -8.24 38.34
C ASP A 186 3.99 -7.17 39.37
N ASP A 187 4.16 -7.44 40.66
CA ASP A 187 3.82 -6.46 41.70
C ASP A 187 4.69 -5.21 41.55
N ALA A 188 4.13 -4.03 41.86
CA ALA A 188 4.89 -2.77 41.81
C ALA A 188 5.86 -2.59 43.01
N THR A 189 5.70 -3.40 44.05
CA THR A 189 6.49 -3.36 45.29
C THR A 189 6.99 -4.77 45.63
N PRO A 190 8.26 -4.94 46.04
CA PRO A 190 9.30 -3.93 46.21
C PRO A 190 9.72 -3.27 44.89
N ALA A 191 10.23 -2.04 44.98
CA ALA A 191 10.71 -1.30 43.81
C ALA A 191 11.96 -1.98 43.24
N TRP A 192 12.12 -1.88 41.92
CA TRP A 192 13.34 -2.29 41.24
C TRP A 192 14.49 -1.35 41.63
N GLN A 193 15.67 -1.93 41.82
CA GLN A 193 16.91 -1.19 42.02
C GLN A 193 18.01 -1.75 41.11
N ASP A 194 19.00 -0.93 40.80
CA ASP A 194 20.13 -1.31 39.96
C ASP A 194 20.89 -2.51 40.53
N ALA A 195 21.30 -3.45 39.66
CA ALA A 195 21.99 -4.67 40.07
C ALA A 195 23.41 -4.45 40.64
N SER A 196 23.95 -3.22 40.61
CA SER A 196 25.18 -2.88 41.34
C SER A 196 25.05 -2.97 42.86
N VAL A 197 23.81 -3.01 43.38
CA VAL A 197 23.53 -3.21 44.81
C VAL A 197 22.54 -4.38 44.97
N LEU A 198 23.03 -5.48 45.51
CA LEU A 198 22.21 -6.67 45.76
C LEU A 198 21.49 -6.57 47.11
N PRO A 199 20.15 -6.59 47.15
CA PRO A 199 19.37 -6.48 48.38
C PRO A 199 19.27 -7.83 49.09
N SER A 200 18.99 -7.79 50.40
CA SER A 200 18.62 -8.97 51.18
C SER A 200 17.10 -9.14 51.26
N GLY A 201 16.64 -10.38 51.35
CA GLY A 201 15.23 -10.71 51.57
C GLY A 201 14.90 -12.14 51.17
N ARG A 202 13.86 -12.69 51.79
CA ARG A 202 13.39 -14.06 51.49
C ARG A 202 13.01 -14.26 50.03
N TYR A 203 12.27 -13.32 49.47
CA TYR A 203 11.78 -13.34 48.10
C TYR A 203 12.66 -12.46 47.22
N GLN A 204 13.22 -13.02 46.13
CA GLN A 204 14.20 -12.34 45.28
C GLN A 204 13.82 -12.44 43.80
N GLN A 205 14.08 -11.39 43.03
CA GLN A 205 13.76 -11.36 41.60
C GLN A 205 14.69 -10.41 40.84
N TRP A 206 15.07 -10.80 39.62
CA TRP A 206 15.82 -9.96 38.68
C TRP A 206 14.98 -9.62 37.43
N ARG A 207 15.35 -8.52 36.77
CA ARG A 207 14.82 -8.10 35.47
C ARG A 207 15.94 -7.59 34.58
N ALA A 208 16.00 -8.08 33.36
CA ALA A 208 16.87 -7.60 32.30
C ALA A 208 16.11 -6.62 31.39
N THR A 209 16.77 -5.55 30.96
CA THR A 209 16.30 -4.65 29.90
C THR A 209 17.22 -4.77 28.69
N LEU A 210 16.66 -5.14 27.54
CA LEU A 210 17.37 -5.32 26.29
C LEU A 210 17.15 -4.09 25.41
N THR A 211 18.24 -3.52 24.91
CA THR A 211 18.21 -2.32 24.07
C THR A 211 19.00 -2.53 22.79
N THR A 212 18.58 -1.85 21.72
CA THR A 212 19.29 -1.78 20.45
C THR A 212 19.13 -0.39 19.83
N THR A 213 20.16 0.07 19.12
CA THR A 213 20.10 1.25 18.25
C THR A 213 19.99 0.88 16.76
N ASP A 214 19.96 -0.40 16.42
CA ASP A 214 19.93 -0.95 15.04
C ASP A 214 18.88 -2.08 14.91
N SER A 215 18.04 -2.08 13.87
CA SER A 215 16.98 -3.10 13.65
C SER A 215 17.52 -4.48 13.34
N ASP A 216 18.70 -4.53 12.76
CA ASP A 216 19.24 -5.78 12.24
C ASP A 216 20.00 -6.55 13.32
N ASP A 217 20.20 -5.91 14.47
CA ASP A 217 20.96 -6.40 15.60
C ASP A 217 20.10 -6.51 16.86
N THR A 218 20.15 -7.67 17.51
CA THR A 218 19.40 -7.96 18.73
C THR A 218 20.35 -8.53 19.78
N PRO A 219 20.39 -7.97 21.01
CA PRO A 219 21.16 -8.58 22.09
C PRO A 219 20.54 -9.91 22.50
N VAL A 220 21.37 -10.86 22.91
CA VAL A 220 20.92 -12.19 23.35
C VAL A 220 21.36 -12.42 24.78
N LEU A 221 20.38 -12.65 25.68
CA LEU A 221 20.61 -13.14 27.03
C LEU A 221 20.53 -14.67 27.02
N HIS A 222 21.64 -15.35 27.33
CA HIS A 222 21.71 -16.82 27.28
C HIS A 222 21.31 -17.47 28.60
N GLU A 223 21.90 -17.00 29.70
CA GLU A 223 21.71 -17.57 31.04
C GLU A 223 21.87 -16.49 32.11
N VAL A 224 21.16 -16.66 33.22
CA VAL A 224 21.32 -15.86 34.44
C VAL A 224 21.46 -16.83 35.62
N TRP A 225 22.44 -16.60 36.46
CA TRP A 225 22.68 -17.36 37.69
C TRP A 225 22.82 -16.42 38.89
N ASP A 226 22.31 -16.89 40.03
CA ASP A 226 22.31 -16.19 41.29
C ASP A 226 22.88 -17.06 42.42
N LEU A 227 23.51 -16.43 43.41
CA LEU A 227 23.95 -17.06 44.65
C LEU A 227 23.38 -16.28 45.83
N TYR A 228 22.97 -17.01 46.86
CA TYR A 228 22.43 -16.45 48.09
C TYR A 228 22.97 -17.18 49.32
N SER A 229 23.07 -16.45 50.43
CA SER A 229 23.55 -16.93 51.72
C SER A 229 22.48 -16.83 52.80
N TRP A 230 22.63 -17.66 53.83
CA TRP A 230 21.76 -17.78 55.01
C TRP A 230 22.48 -17.36 56.30
#